data_AF-A0A2V9QRJ8-F1
#
_entry.id   AF-A0A2V9QRJ8-F1
#
_cell.length_a   1.000
_cell.length_b   1.000
_cell.length_c   1.000
_cell.angle_alpha   90.00
_cell.angle_beta   90.00
_cell.angle_gamma   90.00
#
_symmetry.space_group_name_H-M   'P 1'
#
loop_
_entity.id
_entity.type
_entity.pdbx_description
1 polymer ?
#
loop_
_entity_poly.entity_id
_entity_poly.type
_entity_poly.pdbx_seq_one_letter_code
_entity_poly.pdbx_strand_id
1 'polypeptide(L)'
;KQFCERHPEITIEWEARSLQEFGEGSIQALADQYDLVIIDHPYMGQVAQGKCFLPFDQHLASAQLQELERESVGASYQSYFFEGHQWALPIDAAAQVAGYRADLLKANGFDVPQTWDEVLDVAKFRRGFVSPALSPLDSLMCFFTHLMARSQRIPSRSGRG
;
A
#
# COMPACT_ATOMS: atom_id res chain seq x y z
N LYS A 1 -16.75 -16.16 11.49
CA LYS A 1 -17.53 -17.35 11.92
C LYS A 1 -16.85 -18.09 13.06
N GLN A 2 -15.65 -18.67 12.87
CA GLN A 2 -14.90 -19.35 13.95
C GLN A 2 -14.67 -18.49 15.22
N PHE A 3 -14.45 -17.18 15.07
CA PHE A 3 -14.31 -16.28 16.21
C PHE A 3 -15.59 -16.22 17.07
N CYS A 4 -16.74 -15.91 16.46
CA CYS A 4 -18.05 -15.87 17.15
C CYS A 4 -18.45 -17.24 17.74
N GLU A 5 -18.02 -18.36 17.15
CA GLU A 5 -18.25 -19.70 17.73
C GLU A 5 -17.50 -19.90 19.05
N ARG A 6 -16.32 -19.28 19.19
CA ARG A 6 -15.52 -19.30 20.42
C ARG A 6 -15.89 -18.18 21.40
N HIS A 7 -16.59 -17.15 20.91
CA HIS A 7 -16.98 -15.93 21.62
C HIS A 7 -18.46 -15.64 21.34
N PRO A 8 -19.41 -16.43 21.88
CA PRO A 8 -20.84 -16.30 21.59
C PRO A 8 -21.46 -14.97 22.04
N GLU A 9 -20.78 -14.24 22.93
CA GLU A 9 -21.13 -12.88 23.35
C GLU A 9 -20.79 -11.81 22.32
N ILE A 10 -20.01 -12.14 21.28
CA ILE A 10 -19.55 -11.21 20.25
C ILE A 10 -20.21 -11.52 18.90
N THR A 11 -20.95 -10.54 18.38
CA THR A 11 -21.45 -10.55 17.01
C THR A 11 -20.51 -9.73 16.12
N ILE A 12 -20.16 -10.27 14.95
CA ILE A 12 -19.39 -9.54 13.94
C ILE A 12 -20.22 -9.40 12.67
N GLU A 13 -20.51 -8.17 12.28
CA GLU A 13 -21.16 -7.81 11.04
C GLU A 13 -20.12 -7.24 10.07
N TRP A 14 -20.12 -7.74 8.83
CA TRP A 14 -19.15 -7.34 7.81
C TRP A 14 -19.85 -6.54 6.73
N GLU A 15 -19.32 -5.36 6.42
CA GLU A 15 -19.72 -4.56 5.28
C GLU A 15 -18.53 -4.36 4.35
N ALA A 16 -18.72 -4.68 3.07
CA ALA A 16 -17.72 -4.45 2.04
C ALA A 16 -18.02 -3.15 1.31
N ARG A 17 -16.97 -2.36 1.05
CA ARG A 17 -17.04 -1.12 0.28
C ARG A 17 -16.38 -1.29 -1.08
N SER A 18 -16.67 -0.41 -2.02
CA SER A 18 -15.99 -0.42 -3.31
C SER A 18 -14.50 -0.08 -3.14
N LEU A 19 -13.66 -0.53 -4.09
CA LEU A 19 -12.23 -0.17 -4.09
C LEU A 19 -12.01 1.34 -4.20
N GLN A 20 -12.92 2.05 -4.89
CA GLN A 20 -12.85 3.51 -4.96
C GLN A 20 -13.09 4.14 -3.58
N GLU A 21 -14.15 3.74 -2.88
CA GLU A 21 -14.43 4.23 -1.52
C GLU A 21 -13.36 3.83 -0.51
N PHE A 22 -12.65 2.71 -0.75
CA PHE A 22 -11.52 2.29 0.07
C PHE A 22 -10.33 3.26 -0.06
N GLY A 23 -10.02 3.73 -1.27
CA GLY A 23 -8.89 4.63 -1.53
C GLY A 23 -9.20 6.12 -1.41
N GLU A 24 -10.47 6.53 -1.54
CA GLU A 24 -10.89 7.93 -1.59
C GLU A 24 -11.89 8.33 -0.49
N GLY A 25 -12.34 7.37 0.33
CA GLY A 25 -13.36 7.59 1.36
C GLY A 25 -12.87 8.43 2.55
N SER A 26 -13.83 8.98 3.30
CA SER A 26 -13.56 9.73 4.55
C SER A 26 -13.27 8.77 5.70
N ILE A 27 -12.05 8.83 6.22
CA ILE A 27 -11.64 8.00 7.36
C ILE A 27 -12.42 8.32 8.63
N GLN A 28 -12.78 9.60 8.83
CA GLN A 28 -13.58 10.05 9.97
C GLN A 28 -15.00 9.45 9.91
N ALA A 29 -15.63 9.49 8.75
CA ALA A 29 -16.99 8.96 8.60
C ALA A 29 -17.05 7.45 8.87
N LEU A 30 -15.94 6.72 8.61
CA LEU A 30 -15.82 5.31 8.96
C LEU A 30 -15.63 5.11 10.46
N ALA A 31 -14.79 5.93 11.09
CA ALA A 31 -14.59 5.91 12.54
C ALA A 31 -15.89 6.13 13.31
N ASP A 32 -16.78 6.99 12.80
CA ASP A 32 -18.06 7.31 13.43
C ASP A 32 -19.09 6.17 13.30
N GLN A 33 -18.88 5.21 12.39
CA GLN A 33 -19.86 4.17 12.04
C GLN A 33 -19.44 2.75 12.42
N TYR A 34 -18.14 2.47 12.52
CA TYR A 34 -17.62 1.12 12.70
C TYR A 34 -16.60 1.04 13.82
N ASP A 35 -16.64 -0.07 14.57
CA ASP A 35 -15.66 -0.35 15.64
C ASP A 35 -14.29 -0.75 15.08
N LEU A 36 -14.28 -1.41 13.91
CA LEU A 36 -13.07 -1.85 13.21
C LEU A 36 -13.17 -1.53 11.72
N VAL A 37 -12.12 -0.95 11.17
CA VAL A 37 -12.07 -0.52 9.77
C VAL A 37 -10.79 -1.03 9.11
N ILE A 38 -10.93 -1.63 7.93
CA ILE A 38 -9.78 -1.93 7.06
C ILE A 38 -9.48 -0.67 6.25
N ILE A 39 -8.22 -0.22 6.29
CA ILE A 39 -7.75 1.03 5.70
C ILE A 39 -6.37 0.87 5.08
N ASP A 40 -6.01 1.78 4.19
CA ASP A 40 -4.68 1.84 3.61
C ASP A 40 -3.76 2.85 4.36
N HIS A 41 -2.46 2.66 4.24
CA HIS A 41 -1.43 3.45 4.90
C HIS A 41 -1.41 4.97 4.59
N PRO A 42 -1.90 5.51 3.45
CA PRO A 42 -1.88 6.95 3.20
C PRO A 42 -2.73 7.76 4.20
N TYR A 43 -3.65 7.11 4.92
CA TYR A 43 -4.52 7.77 5.89
C TYR A 43 -3.84 8.10 7.22
N MET A 44 -2.64 7.59 7.52
CA MET A 44 -2.02 7.74 8.84
C MET A 44 -1.86 9.20 9.30
N GLY A 45 -1.52 10.10 8.36
CA GLY A 45 -1.45 11.53 8.66
C GLY A 45 -2.80 12.13 9.07
N GLN A 46 -3.88 11.74 8.38
CA GLN A 46 -5.23 12.19 8.71
C GLN A 46 -5.71 11.61 10.04
N VAL A 47 -5.38 10.34 10.31
CA VAL A 47 -5.71 9.65 11.56
C VAL A 47 -5.02 10.33 12.74
N ALA A 48 -3.73 10.61 12.65
CA ALA A 48 -2.98 11.28 13.71
C ALA A 48 -3.50 12.71 13.99
N GLN A 49 -3.80 13.46 12.93
CA GLN A 49 -4.32 14.83 13.06
C GLN A 49 -5.75 14.86 13.61
N GLY A 50 -6.64 14.03 13.07
CA GLY A 50 -8.05 13.97 13.45
C GLY A 50 -8.32 13.21 14.74
N LYS A 51 -7.36 12.38 15.18
CA LYS A 51 -7.50 11.45 16.32
C LYS A 51 -8.75 10.60 16.22
N CYS A 52 -9.10 10.18 15.01
CA CYS A 52 -10.33 9.43 14.76
C CYS A 52 -10.21 7.96 15.17
N PHE A 53 -8.99 7.40 15.23
CA PHE A 53 -8.74 6.03 15.65
C PHE A 53 -7.97 5.97 16.98
N LEU A 54 -8.08 4.82 17.64
CA LEU A 54 -7.27 4.50 18.81
C LEU A 54 -5.89 3.97 18.39
N PRO A 55 -4.79 4.44 19.01
CA PRO A 55 -3.46 3.93 18.72
C PRO A 55 -3.24 2.56 19.38
N PHE A 56 -2.91 1.55 18.58
CA PHE A 56 -2.76 0.16 19.07
C PHE A 56 -1.64 0.01 20.10
N ASP A 57 -0.59 0.84 20.05
CA ASP A 57 0.50 0.85 21.04
C ASP A 57 0.06 1.21 22.46
N GLN A 58 -1.11 1.85 22.61
CA GLN A 58 -1.67 2.18 23.93
C GLN A 58 -2.64 1.12 24.45
N HIS A 59 -3.05 0.17 23.60
CA HIS A 59 -4.10 -0.81 23.92
C HIS A 59 -3.63 -2.27 23.83
N LEU A 60 -2.52 -2.55 23.15
CA LEU A 60 -1.93 -3.88 23.04
C LEU A 60 -0.63 -3.98 23.85
N ALA A 61 -0.30 -5.20 24.29
CA ALA A 61 0.96 -5.43 24.97
C ALA A 61 2.13 -5.26 24.00
N SER A 62 3.23 -4.65 24.47
CA SER A 62 4.43 -4.43 23.66
C SER A 62 4.97 -5.71 23.02
N ALA A 63 4.87 -6.86 23.70
CA ALA A 63 5.28 -8.15 23.15
C ALA A 63 4.45 -8.58 21.93
N GLN A 64 3.14 -8.28 21.90
CA GLN A 64 2.27 -8.59 20.77
C GLN A 64 2.62 -7.71 19.56
N LEU A 65 2.91 -6.44 19.79
CA LEU A 65 3.29 -5.51 18.73
C LEU A 65 4.64 -5.87 18.11
N GLN A 66 5.62 -6.25 18.93
CA GLN A 66 6.91 -6.74 18.46
C GLN A 66 6.79 -8.05 17.67
N GLU A 67 5.85 -8.91 18.04
CA GLU A 67 5.54 -10.12 17.27
C GLU A 67 4.95 -9.79 15.91
N LEU A 68 3.94 -8.92 15.86
CA LEU A 68 3.34 -8.45 14.61
C LEU A 68 4.35 -7.74 13.70
N GLU A 69 5.23 -6.92 14.26
CA GLU A 69 6.31 -6.25 13.52
C GLU A 69 7.26 -7.27 12.90
N ARG A 70 7.71 -8.26 13.68
CA ARG A 70 8.62 -9.32 13.23
C ARG A 70 8.01 -10.19 12.13
N GLU A 71 6.70 -10.42 12.19
CA GLU A 71 5.96 -11.26 11.24
C GLU A 71 5.49 -10.48 10.00
N SER A 72 5.69 -9.16 9.98
CA SER A 72 5.34 -8.31 8.85
C SER A 72 6.33 -8.42 7.69
N VAL A 73 5.83 -8.25 6.47
CA VAL A 73 6.64 -8.27 5.25
C VAL A 73 7.14 -6.85 4.94
N GLY A 74 8.44 -6.71 4.71
CA GLY A 74 9.03 -5.45 4.27
C GLY A 74 8.71 -4.28 5.22
N ALA A 75 8.20 -3.19 4.65
CA ALA A 75 7.87 -1.98 5.41
C ALA A 75 6.39 -1.92 5.87
N SER A 76 5.62 -3.01 5.74
CA SER A 76 4.17 -3.00 6.03
C SER A 76 3.83 -2.60 7.47
N TYR A 77 4.63 -2.99 8.46
CA TYR A 77 4.39 -2.56 9.84
C TYR A 77 4.64 -1.05 10.00
N GLN A 78 5.80 -0.61 9.50
CA GLN A 78 6.26 0.78 9.59
C GLN A 78 5.35 1.75 8.83
N SER A 79 4.70 1.33 7.74
CA SER A 79 3.81 2.22 6.96
C SER A 79 2.60 2.72 7.76
N TYR A 80 2.25 2.04 8.86
CA TYR A 80 1.17 2.44 9.77
C TYR A 80 1.66 3.13 11.06
N PHE A 81 2.97 3.32 11.21
CA PHE A 81 3.57 4.07 12.31
C PHE A 81 3.74 5.54 11.92
N PHE A 82 3.06 6.44 12.63
CA PHE A 82 3.12 7.87 12.35
C PHE A 82 2.98 8.71 13.62
N GLU A 83 3.77 9.77 13.74
CA GLU A 83 3.80 10.66 14.91
C GLU A 83 3.93 9.92 16.26
N GLY A 84 4.72 8.84 16.29
CA GLY A 84 5.03 8.11 17.53
C GLY A 84 4.04 7.02 17.90
N HIS A 85 2.99 6.80 17.10
CA HIS A 85 1.94 5.82 17.38
C HIS A 85 1.74 4.83 16.24
N GLN A 86 1.34 3.62 16.60
CA GLN A 86 0.91 2.57 15.69
C GLN A 86 -0.59 2.67 15.49
N TRP A 87 -1.03 3.31 14.41
CA TRP A 87 -2.45 3.64 14.21
C TRP A 87 -3.26 2.50 13.58
N ALA A 88 -2.60 1.57 12.89
CA ALA A 88 -3.23 0.39 12.32
C ALA A 88 -2.23 -0.78 12.27
N LEU A 89 -2.73 -1.99 12.05
CA LEU A 89 -1.92 -3.21 11.98
C LEU A 89 -1.97 -3.78 10.55
N PRO A 90 -0.83 -4.18 9.98
CA PRO A 90 -0.81 -4.75 8.65
C PRO A 90 -1.47 -6.13 8.64
N ILE A 91 -2.41 -6.33 7.71
CA ILE A 91 -3.06 -7.64 7.47
C ILE A 91 -2.72 -8.19 6.08
N ASP A 92 -2.23 -7.35 5.18
CA ASP A 92 -1.70 -7.70 3.88
C ASP A 92 -0.51 -6.80 3.51
N ALA A 93 0.06 -7.04 2.33
CA ALA A 93 1.09 -6.20 1.74
C ALA A 93 0.76 -5.99 0.26
N ALA A 94 0.74 -4.72 -0.16
CA ALA A 94 0.54 -4.34 -1.55
C ALA A 94 1.84 -3.80 -2.16
N ALA A 95 2.08 -4.16 -3.42
CA ALA A 95 3.21 -3.64 -4.18
C ALA A 95 2.76 -3.33 -5.61
N GLN A 96 3.30 -2.25 -6.18
CA GLN A 96 3.09 -1.96 -7.60
C GLN A 96 3.84 -2.99 -8.45
N VAL A 97 3.11 -3.65 -9.33
CA VAL A 97 3.64 -4.65 -10.26
C VAL A 97 3.24 -4.32 -11.70
N ALA A 98 4.05 -4.77 -12.66
CA ALA A 98 3.72 -4.68 -14.08
C ALA A 98 2.99 -5.94 -14.55
N GLY A 99 1.77 -5.79 -15.07
CA GLY A 99 1.09 -6.83 -15.83
C GLY A 99 1.49 -6.78 -17.30
N TYR A 100 1.71 -7.94 -17.94
CA TYR A 100 2.09 -7.99 -19.35
C TYR A 100 1.49 -9.19 -20.10
N ARG A 101 1.43 -9.07 -21.43
CA ARG A 101 1.00 -10.13 -22.36
C ARG A 101 2.20 -10.75 -23.03
N ALA A 102 2.67 -11.88 -22.49
CA ALA A 102 3.86 -12.58 -22.96
C ALA A 102 3.80 -12.94 -24.45
N ASP A 103 2.62 -13.31 -24.94
CA ASP A 103 2.38 -13.62 -26.36
C ASP A 103 2.53 -12.39 -27.26
N LEU A 104 2.06 -11.22 -26.82
CA LEU A 104 2.22 -9.97 -27.58
C LEU A 104 3.67 -9.48 -27.59
N LEU A 105 4.40 -9.61 -26.48
CA LEU A 105 5.84 -9.30 -26.46
C LEU A 105 6.60 -10.19 -27.45
N LYS A 106 6.41 -11.51 -27.34
CA LYS A 106 7.08 -12.49 -28.21
C LYS A 106 6.73 -12.31 -29.69
N ALA A 107 5.45 -12.09 -30.02
CA ALA A 107 5.02 -11.90 -31.41
C ALA A 107 5.63 -10.65 -32.06
N ASN A 108 6.05 -9.66 -31.26
CA ASN A 108 6.68 -8.44 -31.73
C ASN A 108 8.20 -8.42 -31.47
N GLY A 109 8.81 -9.57 -31.14
CA GLY A 109 10.26 -9.71 -31.00
C GLY A 109 10.85 -9.12 -29.72
N PHE A 110 10.04 -8.92 -28.68
CA PHE A 110 10.50 -8.43 -27.38
C PHE A 110 10.57 -9.57 -26.34
N ASP A 111 11.63 -9.53 -25.54
CA ASP A 111 11.69 -10.25 -24.27
C ASP A 111 10.92 -9.50 -23.18
N VAL A 112 10.70 -10.14 -22.03
CA VAL A 112 10.05 -9.50 -20.87
C VAL A 112 11.01 -8.47 -20.26
N PRO A 113 10.67 -7.16 -20.25
CA PRO A 113 11.55 -6.14 -19.71
C PRO A 113 11.90 -6.38 -18.24
N GLN A 114 13.19 -6.30 -17.92
CA GLN A 114 13.72 -6.41 -16.55
C GLN A 114 14.13 -5.03 -16.00
N THR A 115 14.19 -4.00 -16.84
CA THR A 115 14.58 -2.64 -16.43
C THR A 115 13.63 -1.58 -16.96
N TRP A 116 13.58 -0.41 -16.29
CA TRP A 116 12.80 0.73 -16.77
C TRP A 116 13.26 1.24 -18.14
N ASP A 117 14.55 1.13 -18.46
CA ASP A 117 15.05 1.55 -19.78
C ASP A 117 14.53 0.60 -20.88
N GLU A 118 14.51 -0.72 -20.63
CA GLU A 118 13.88 -1.70 -21.52
C GLU A 118 12.36 -1.46 -21.67
N VAL A 119 11.65 -1.13 -20.57
CA VAL A 119 10.23 -0.76 -20.63
C VAL A 119 10.01 0.45 -21.55
N LEU A 120 10.87 1.47 -21.44
CA LEU A 120 10.81 2.66 -22.29
C LEU A 120 11.17 2.35 -23.75
N ASP A 121 12.07 1.41 -24.01
CA ASP A 121 12.37 0.96 -25.38
C ASP A 121 11.19 0.22 -26.00
N VAL A 122 10.53 -0.67 -25.25
CA VAL A 122 9.29 -1.33 -25.70
C VAL A 122 8.18 -0.29 -25.94
N ALA A 123 8.08 0.74 -25.11
CA ALA A 123 7.08 1.80 -25.27
C ALA A 123 7.24 2.61 -26.58
N LYS A 124 8.44 2.68 -27.16
CA LYS A 124 8.70 3.36 -28.44
C LYS A 124 8.15 2.60 -29.65
N PHE A 125 7.88 1.30 -29.52
CA PHE A 125 7.43 0.45 -30.63
C PHE A 125 6.14 0.96 -31.29
N ARG A 126 5.09 1.18 -30.48
CA ARG A 126 3.85 1.82 -30.93
C ARG A 126 3.14 2.44 -29.74
N ARG A 127 2.45 3.56 -29.99
CA ARG A 127 1.61 4.22 -29.00
C ARG A 127 0.59 3.23 -28.41
N GLY A 128 0.52 3.17 -27.08
CA GLY A 128 -0.40 2.31 -26.34
C GLY A 128 0.06 0.86 -26.14
N PHE A 129 1.27 0.49 -26.57
CA PHE A 129 1.81 -0.86 -26.31
C PHE A 129 2.27 -1.06 -24.88
N VAL A 130 2.75 0.02 -24.26
CA VAL A 130 2.99 0.14 -22.82
C VAL A 130 2.09 1.27 -22.33
N SER A 131 1.43 1.06 -21.20
CA SER A 131 0.60 2.08 -20.57
C SER A 131 0.81 2.05 -19.05
N PRO A 132 0.96 3.23 -18.42
CA PRO A 132 0.90 3.32 -16.96
C PRO A 132 -0.54 3.09 -16.51
N ALA A 133 -0.73 3.00 -15.19
CA ALA A 133 -2.07 3.10 -14.63
C ALA A 133 -2.70 4.44 -15.01
N LEU A 134 -3.99 4.41 -15.38
CA LEU A 134 -4.68 5.56 -15.99
C LEU A 134 -5.45 6.43 -14.98
N SER A 135 -5.64 5.96 -13.74
CA SER A 135 -6.23 6.79 -12.70
C SER A 135 -5.21 7.88 -12.29
N PRO A 136 -5.66 9.08 -11.87
CA PRO A 136 -4.75 10.15 -11.50
C PRO A 136 -3.78 9.78 -10.37
N LEU A 137 -4.28 9.12 -9.32
CA LEU A 137 -3.46 8.69 -8.18
C LEU A 137 -2.46 7.62 -8.59
N ASP A 138 -2.89 6.60 -9.34
CA ASP A 138 -2.00 5.52 -9.73
C ASP A 138 -0.94 5.99 -10.72
N SER A 139 -1.29 6.93 -11.62
CA SER A 139 -0.34 7.55 -12.55
C SER A 139 0.75 8.34 -11.80
N LEU A 140 0.36 9.08 -10.75
CA LEU A 140 1.31 9.76 -9.86
C LEU A 140 2.22 8.75 -9.15
N MET A 141 1.67 7.64 -8.65
CA MET A 141 2.46 6.59 -8.00
C MET A 141 3.41 5.90 -8.99
N CYS A 142 2.98 5.57 -10.21
CA CYS A 142 3.86 5.08 -11.28
C CYS A 142 5.02 6.04 -11.53
N PHE A 143 4.76 7.35 -11.55
CA PHE A 143 5.79 8.37 -11.73
C PHE A 143 6.80 8.39 -10.57
N PHE A 144 6.34 8.34 -9.32
CA PHE A 144 7.23 8.26 -8.17
C PHE A 144 8.08 6.99 -8.17
N THR A 145 7.50 5.83 -8.50
CA THR A 145 8.26 4.58 -8.63
C THR A 145 9.37 4.70 -9.67
N HIS A 146 9.09 5.31 -10.83
CA HIS A 146 10.10 5.55 -11.86
C HIS A 146 11.21 6.50 -11.38
N LEU A 147 10.86 7.59 -10.68
CA LEU A 147 11.86 8.50 -10.10
C LEU A 147 12.73 7.79 -9.06
N MET A 148 12.15 6.98 -8.19
CA MET A 148 12.88 6.21 -7.18
C MET A 148 13.81 5.17 -7.80
N ALA A 149 13.35 4.47 -8.84
CA ALA A 149 14.19 3.53 -9.58
C ALA A 149 15.40 4.22 -10.26
N ARG A 150 15.26 5.50 -10.61
CA ARG A 150 16.36 6.31 -11.15
C ARG A 150 17.27 6.90 -10.08
N SER A 151 16.73 7.30 -8.92
CA SER A 151 17.51 7.88 -7.83
C SER A 151 18.42 6.85 -7.15
N GLN A 152 18.01 5.58 -7.09
CA GLN A 152 18.86 4.48 -6.61
C GLN A 152 20.11 4.21 -7.47
N ARG A 153 20.19 4.80 -8.68
CA ARG A 153 21.39 4.77 -9.55
C ARG A 153 22.35 5.92 -9.29
N ILE A 154 21.97 6.90 -8.46
CA ILE A 154 22.83 8.04 -8.07
C ILE A 154 23.39 7.70 -6.70
N PRO A 155 24.71 7.46 -6.54
CA PRO A 155 25.30 7.27 -5.23
C PRO A 155 24.95 8.46 -4.34
N SER A 156 24.47 8.21 -3.13
CA SER A 156 24.28 9.27 -2.15
C SER A 156 25.62 10.01 -2.00
N ARG A 157 25.66 11.27 -2.42
CA ARG A 157 26.76 12.14 -2.02
C ARG A 157 26.63 12.29 -0.52
N SER A 158 27.46 11.59 0.24
CA SER A 158 27.66 11.84 1.66
C SER A 158 28.06 13.31 1.82
N GLY A 159 27.09 14.16 2.15
CA GLY A 159 27.34 15.54 2.54
C GLY A 159 27.99 15.54 3.92
N ARG A 160 29.31 15.67 3.97
CA ARG A 160 29.96 16.34 5.11
C ARG A 160 29.76 17.83 4.91
N GLY A 161 29.20 18.49 5.92
CA GLY A 161 29.04 19.93 6.02
C GLY A 161 28.40 20.24 7.36
#